data_AF-A0A1V3XIG9-F1
#
_entry.id   AF-A0A1V3XIG9-F1
#
_cell.length_a   1.000
_cell.length_b   1.000
_cell.length_c   1.000
_cell.angle_alpha   90.00
_cell.angle_beta   90.00
_cell.angle_gamma   90.00
#
_symmetry.space_group_name_H-M   'P 1'
#
loop_
_entity.id
_entity.type
_entity.pdbx_description
1 polymer ?
#
loop_
_entity_poly.entity_id
_entity_poly.type
_entity_poly.pdbx_seq_one_letter_code
_entity_poly.pdbx_strand_id
1 'polypeptide(L)'
;MNRPHRYATAGLLSVTLLLTGCLKPNTLDPYANPGRGELDRLQQIVNKRPDLETVQQQLANLDATIRAVIAEYSPQTKFSSTSVSHPTNGCNDPFVRTIGRQVGSDHFFGEPAPTPEQWLRIVTELAPVFKAAGFRPNNAAPGDAPLPLGSANDSQIRDDGVLIRLVNGDEHSPLSYSYDTGCHLPAAWRTAPPPLNMRPPTTPTSTTHTCTDPQVAEPATHIDPRSALR
;
A
#
# COMPACT_ATOMS: atom_id res chain seq x y z
N MET A 1 24.03 49.58 39.40
CA MET A 1 24.42 48.16 39.26
C MET A 1 23.63 47.56 38.10
N ASN A 2 24.27 47.38 36.94
CA ASN A 2 23.68 46.73 35.76
C ASN A 2 23.69 45.21 35.96
N ARG A 3 22.56 44.55 35.68
CA ARG A 3 22.48 43.08 35.61
C ARG A 3 21.81 42.68 34.29
N PRO A 4 22.56 42.41 33.21
CA PRO A 4 22.08 41.59 32.11
C PRO A 4 22.29 40.11 32.45
N HIS A 5 21.80 39.20 31.60
CA HIS A 5 21.92 37.73 31.67
C HIS A 5 20.75 36.95 32.31
N ARG A 6 19.54 37.12 31.76
CA ARG A 6 18.50 36.08 31.88
C ARG A 6 17.87 35.58 30.57
N TYR A 7 18.34 36.08 29.42
CA TYR A 7 17.82 35.66 28.10
C TYR A 7 18.76 34.78 27.28
N ALA A 8 19.99 34.52 27.77
CA ALA A 8 20.99 33.75 27.01
C ALA A 8 20.85 32.23 27.17
N THR A 9 20.17 31.74 28.20
CA THR A 9 20.05 30.29 28.47
C THR A 9 18.87 29.62 27.77
N ALA A 10 17.85 30.37 27.35
CA ALA A 10 16.70 29.81 26.62
C ALA A 10 16.97 29.63 25.12
N GLY A 11 17.90 30.38 24.52
CA GLY A 11 18.25 30.25 23.09
C GLY A 11 19.13 29.03 22.77
N LEU A 12 19.94 28.57 23.72
CA LEU A 12 20.91 27.49 23.50
C LEU A 12 20.31 26.08 23.64
N LEU A 13 19.20 25.92 24.35
CA LEU A 13 18.48 24.65 24.48
C LEU A 13 17.63 24.31 23.24
N SER A 14 17.13 25.32 22.53
CA SER A 14 16.35 25.13 21.29
C SER A 14 17.22 24.70 20.11
N VAL A 15 18.49 25.10 20.09
CA VAL A 15 19.44 24.76 19.02
C VAL A 15 20.00 23.33 19.19
N THR A 16 20.12 22.82 20.43
CA THR A 16 20.63 21.47 20.69
C THR A 16 19.61 20.35 20.39
N LEU A 17 18.31 20.61 20.53
CA LEU A 17 17.26 19.67 20.11
C LEU A 17 17.12 19.56 18.58
N LEU A 18 17.45 20.63 17.85
CA LEU A 18 17.52 20.62 16.37
C LEU A 18 18.78 19.93 15.83
N LEU A 19 19.85 19.84 16.62
CA LEU A 19 21.13 19.24 16.21
C LEU A 19 21.29 17.75 16.58
N THR A 20 20.42 17.19 17.41
CA THR A 20 20.50 15.78 17.88
C THR A 20 19.31 14.92 17.51
N GLY A 21 18.20 15.52 17.04
CA GLY A 21 17.11 14.76 16.46
C GLY A 21 17.42 14.39 15.01
N CYS A 22 17.68 13.12 14.73
CA CYS A 22 17.64 12.60 13.36
C CYS A 22 16.20 12.71 12.84
N LEU A 23 15.83 13.89 12.36
CA LEU A 23 14.59 14.11 11.62
C LEU A 23 14.65 13.21 10.40
N LYS A 24 13.72 12.25 10.31
CA LYS A 24 13.66 11.39 9.12
C LYS A 24 13.46 12.29 7.90
N PRO A 25 14.05 11.99 6.73
CA PRO A 25 13.92 12.82 5.53
C PRO A 25 12.47 13.17 5.19
N ASN A 26 11.55 12.24 5.44
CA ASN A 26 10.12 12.37 5.22
C ASN A 26 9.37 13.20 6.29
N THR A 27 10.07 13.74 7.30
CA THR A 27 9.50 14.62 8.34
C THR A 27 9.37 16.07 7.86
N LEU A 28 10.22 16.49 6.92
CA LEU A 28 10.24 17.86 6.37
C LEU A 28 9.77 17.93 4.91
N ASP A 29 9.90 16.83 4.17
CA ASP A 29 9.39 16.69 2.81
C ASP A 29 8.69 15.32 2.69
N PRO A 30 7.34 15.26 2.60
CA PRO A 30 6.61 14.00 2.50
C PRO A 30 6.94 13.22 1.21
N TYR A 31 7.62 13.85 0.25
CA TYR A 31 8.10 13.23 -0.99
C TYR A 31 9.58 12.83 -0.94
N ALA A 32 10.27 13.06 0.18
CA ALA A 32 11.65 12.61 0.35
C ALA A 32 11.74 11.07 0.27
N ASN A 33 12.81 10.58 -0.37
CA ASN A 33 13.03 9.15 -0.51
C ASN A 33 12.98 8.46 0.87
N PRO A 34 12.24 7.33 1.00
CA PRO A 34 12.22 6.58 2.24
C PRO A 34 13.64 6.14 2.59
N GLY A 35 14.00 6.23 3.87
CA GLY A 35 15.27 5.70 4.34
C GLY A 35 15.36 4.18 4.11
N ARG A 36 16.58 3.63 4.03
CA ARG A 36 16.83 2.21 3.75
C ARG A 36 16.00 1.26 4.62
N GLY A 37 15.91 1.53 5.93
CA GLY A 37 15.12 0.71 6.84
C GLY A 37 13.62 0.69 6.53
N GLU A 38 13.07 1.79 6.01
CA GLU A 38 11.66 1.83 5.57
C GLU A 38 11.46 1.06 4.26
N LEU A 39 12.41 1.16 3.31
CA LEU A 39 12.38 0.35 2.09
C LEU A 39 12.43 -1.14 2.40
N ASP A 40 13.31 -1.56 3.31
CA ASP A 40 13.42 -2.97 3.73
C ASP A 40 12.12 -3.43 4.42
N ARG A 41 11.52 -2.59 5.29
CA ARG A 41 10.22 -2.88 5.92
C ARG A 41 9.11 -3.07 4.89
N LEU A 42 9.00 -2.17 3.92
CA LEU A 42 8.00 -2.24 2.86
C LEU A 42 8.22 -3.47 1.98
N GLN A 43 9.46 -3.79 1.63
CA GLN A 43 9.77 -5.01 0.87
C GLN A 43 9.41 -6.28 1.65
N GLN A 44 9.67 -6.32 2.96
CA GLN A 44 9.27 -7.45 3.80
C GLN A 44 7.76 -7.64 3.84
N ILE A 45 6.98 -6.54 3.82
CA ILE A 45 5.52 -6.62 3.72
C ILE A 45 5.13 -7.28 2.39
N VAL A 46 5.68 -6.82 1.26
CA VAL A 46 5.36 -7.38 -0.07
C VAL A 46 5.74 -8.86 -0.14
N ASN A 47 6.90 -9.25 0.38
CA ASN A 47 7.37 -10.64 0.36
C ASN A 47 6.49 -11.61 1.17
N LYS A 48 5.80 -11.11 2.20
CA LYS A 48 4.92 -11.92 3.06
C LYS A 48 3.50 -12.09 2.50
N ARG A 49 3.13 -11.30 1.49
CA ARG A 49 1.80 -11.38 0.88
C ARG A 49 1.65 -12.65 0.03
N PRO A 50 0.41 -13.06 -0.30
CA PRO A 50 0.17 -14.06 -1.32
C PRO A 50 0.82 -13.68 -2.66
N ASP A 51 1.08 -14.68 -3.50
CA ASP A 51 1.55 -14.43 -4.86
C ASP A 51 0.51 -13.68 -5.70
N LEU A 52 1.00 -12.83 -6.60
CA LEU A 52 0.13 -12.02 -7.47
C LEU A 52 -0.88 -12.89 -8.22
N GLU A 53 -0.43 -14.01 -8.79
CA GLU A 53 -1.26 -14.92 -9.58
C GLU A 53 -2.40 -15.53 -8.74
N THR A 54 -2.12 -15.84 -7.47
CA THR A 54 -3.14 -16.33 -6.52
C THR A 54 -4.21 -15.26 -6.29
N VAL A 55 -3.80 -14.00 -6.10
CA VAL A 55 -4.73 -12.88 -5.90
C VAL A 55 -5.55 -12.60 -7.16
N GLN A 56 -4.92 -12.62 -8.33
CA GLN A 56 -5.61 -12.44 -9.61
C GLN A 56 -6.69 -13.50 -9.83
N GLN A 57 -6.38 -14.78 -9.54
CA GLN A 57 -7.36 -15.85 -9.67
C GLN A 57 -8.53 -15.67 -8.70
N GLN A 58 -8.27 -15.27 -7.46
CA GLN A 58 -9.33 -14.99 -6.49
C GLN A 58 -10.22 -13.82 -6.93
N LEU A 59 -9.62 -12.74 -7.44
CA LEU A 59 -10.36 -11.59 -7.94
C LEU A 59 -11.17 -11.92 -9.19
N ALA A 60 -10.67 -12.76 -10.09
CA ALA A 60 -11.44 -13.23 -11.25
C ALA A 60 -12.69 -14.01 -10.81
N ASN A 61 -12.57 -14.86 -9.79
CA ASN A 61 -13.72 -15.58 -9.24
C ASN A 61 -14.72 -14.65 -8.53
N LEU A 62 -14.21 -13.64 -7.80
CA LEU A 62 -15.05 -12.62 -7.17
C LEU A 62 -15.76 -11.74 -8.21
N ASP A 63 -15.09 -11.32 -9.28
CA ASP A 63 -15.69 -10.56 -10.39
C ASP A 63 -16.86 -11.33 -11.01
N ALA A 64 -16.65 -12.61 -11.33
CA ALA A 64 -17.70 -13.47 -11.85
C ALA A 64 -18.90 -13.57 -10.87
N THR A 65 -18.63 -13.65 -9.57
CA THR A 65 -19.66 -13.74 -8.53
C THR A 65 -20.43 -12.43 -8.39
N ILE A 66 -19.75 -11.29 -8.35
CA ILE A 66 -20.36 -9.95 -8.29
C ILE A 66 -21.28 -9.74 -9.49
N ARG A 67 -20.80 -10.04 -10.71
CA ARG A 67 -21.61 -9.91 -11.93
C ARG A 67 -22.82 -10.84 -11.94
N ALA A 68 -22.66 -12.08 -11.46
CA ALA A 68 -23.75 -13.03 -11.38
C ALA A 68 -24.86 -12.54 -10.41
N VAL A 69 -24.49 -12.11 -9.21
CA VAL A 69 -25.45 -11.59 -8.22
C VAL A 69 -26.15 -10.33 -8.73
N ILE A 70 -25.42 -9.41 -9.36
CA ILE A 70 -26.03 -8.22 -9.97
C ILE A 70 -27.00 -8.61 -11.09
N ALA A 71 -26.64 -9.57 -11.95
CA ALA A 71 -27.52 -10.04 -13.01
C ALA A 71 -28.77 -10.75 -12.48
N GLU A 72 -28.68 -11.43 -11.34
CA GLU A 72 -29.81 -12.10 -10.69
C GLU A 72 -30.84 -11.08 -10.14
N TYR A 73 -30.39 -10.08 -9.39
CA TYR A 73 -31.28 -9.12 -8.74
C TYR A 73 -31.62 -7.89 -9.60
N SER A 74 -30.79 -7.59 -10.60
CA SER A 74 -30.94 -6.45 -11.51
C SER A 74 -30.64 -6.85 -12.97
N PRO A 75 -31.45 -7.74 -13.57
CA PRO A 75 -31.21 -8.28 -14.92
C PRO A 75 -31.21 -7.23 -16.04
N GLN A 76 -31.82 -6.07 -15.78
CA GLN A 76 -31.83 -4.92 -16.69
C GLN A 76 -30.48 -4.20 -16.74
N THR A 77 -29.66 -4.28 -15.68
CA THR A 77 -28.35 -3.63 -15.62
C THR A 77 -27.40 -4.30 -16.63
N LYS A 78 -26.90 -3.51 -17.57
CA LYS A 78 -25.90 -3.94 -18.56
C LYS A 78 -24.56 -3.31 -18.26
N PHE A 79 -23.51 -4.11 -18.29
CA PHE A 79 -22.16 -3.64 -18.06
C PHE A 79 -21.51 -3.14 -19.34
N SER A 80 -20.91 -1.95 -19.26
CA SER A 80 -19.88 -1.47 -20.16
C SER A 80 -18.57 -1.31 -19.39
N SER A 81 -17.46 -1.03 -20.10
CA SER A 81 -16.17 -0.81 -19.46
C SER A 81 -15.37 0.28 -20.16
N THR A 82 -14.61 1.03 -19.37
CA THR A 82 -13.60 1.96 -19.87
C THR A 82 -12.23 1.42 -19.49
N SER A 83 -11.37 1.25 -20.50
CA SER A 83 -10.01 0.79 -20.25
C SER A 83 -9.22 1.84 -19.49
N VAL A 84 -8.51 1.39 -18.47
CA VAL A 84 -7.60 2.22 -17.68
C VAL A 84 -6.18 1.78 -18.01
N SER A 85 -5.32 2.75 -18.32
CA SER A 85 -3.89 2.47 -18.48
C SER A 85 -3.31 2.10 -17.11
N HIS A 86 -3.09 0.81 -16.90
CA HIS A 86 -2.38 0.33 -15.72
C HIS A 86 -0.89 0.34 -16.00
N PRO A 87 -0.05 1.01 -15.19
CA PRO A 87 1.39 0.82 -15.27
C PRO A 87 1.67 -0.67 -15.11
N THR A 88 2.24 -1.28 -16.16
CA THR A 88 2.44 -2.74 -16.22
C THR A 88 3.48 -3.24 -15.22
N ASN A 89 4.28 -2.33 -14.67
CA ASN A 89 5.44 -2.60 -13.83
C ASN A 89 5.38 -1.76 -12.55
N GLY A 90 5.78 -2.39 -11.44
CA GLY A 90 5.87 -1.75 -10.14
C GLY A 90 4.54 -1.73 -9.38
N CYS A 91 4.54 -0.94 -8.31
CA CYS A 91 3.42 -0.81 -7.39
C CYS A 91 3.09 0.67 -7.17
N ASN A 92 1.87 0.94 -6.76
CA ASN A 92 1.48 2.28 -6.33
C ASN A 92 2.05 2.59 -4.93
N ASP A 93 1.96 3.85 -4.51
CA ASP A 93 2.31 4.25 -3.14
C ASP A 93 1.57 3.40 -2.10
N PRO A 94 2.22 3.08 -0.96
CA PRO A 94 3.59 3.45 -0.56
C PRO A 94 4.68 2.50 -1.13
N PHE A 95 4.34 1.59 -2.03
CA PHE A 95 5.19 0.49 -2.48
C PHE A 95 5.93 0.77 -3.79
N VAL A 96 5.91 2.01 -4.30
CA VAL A 96 6.51 2.40 -5.59
C VAL A 96 8.01 2.10 -5.71
N ARG A 97 8.73 1.98 -4.58
CA ARG A 97 10.15 1.62 -4.52
C ARG A 97 10.42 0.13 -4.21
N THR A 98 9.39 -0.70 -4.12
CA THR A 98 9.52 -2.13 -3.81
C THR A 98 9.46 -3.02 -5.04
N ILE A 99 10.14 -4.16 -4.98
CA ILE A 99 10.00 -5.23 -5.97
C ILE A 99 8.64 -5.88 -5.77
N GLY A 100 7.75 -5.63 -6.72
CA GLY A 100 6.40 -6.17 -6.78
C GLY A 100 5.68 -5.69 -8.03
N ARG A 101 4.44 -6.15 -8.20
CA ARG A 101 3.53 -5.72 -9.24
C ARG A 101 2.14 -5.51 -8.67
N GLN A 102 1.45 -4.55 -9.24
CA GLN A 102 0.06 -4.24 -8.95
C GLN A 102 -0.72 -4.19 -10.27
N VAL A 103 -1.88 -4.83 -10.29
CA VAL A 103 -2.74 -4.93 -11.48
C VAL A 103 -4.14 -4.48 -11.10
N GLY A 104 -4.68 -3.53 -11.85
CA GLY A 104 -6.07 -3.10 -11.75
C GLY A 104 -6.92 -3.70 -12.88
N SER A 105 -8.22 -3.74 -12.65
CA SER A 105 -9.21 -3.98 -13.69
C SER A 105 -9.51 -2.70 -14.46
N ASP A 106 -10.18 -2.84 -15.61
CA ASP A 106 -10.90 -1.72 -16.20
C ASP A 106 -11.96 -1.18 -15.21
N HIS A 107 -12.43 0.03 -15.46
CA HIS A 107 -13.62 0.54 -14.76
C HIS A 107 -14.86 0.03 -15.47
N PHE A 108 -15.73 -0.68 -14.75
CA PHE A 108 -17.00 -1.20 -15.23
C PHE A 108 -18.14 -0.29 -14.80
N PHE A 109 -19.08 -0.07 -15.71
CA PHE A 109 -20.27 0.75 -15.49
C PHE A 109 -21.53 -0.06 -15.77
N GLY A 110 -22.43 -0.16 -14.80
CA GLY A 110 -23.71 -0.85 -14.91
C GLY A 110 -24.86 0.12 -15.13
N GLU A 111 -25.56 0.02 -16.26
CA GLU A 111 -26.69 0.88 -16.61
C GLU A 111 -27.95 0.08 -17.06
N PRO A 112 -29.16 0.43 -16.58
CA PRO A 112 -29.39 1.35 -15.45
C PRO A 112 -28.82 0.76 -14.15
N ALA A 113 -28.50 1.61 -13.18
CA ALA A 113 -28.09 1.16 -11.86
C ALA A 113 -29.23 0.36 -11.18
N PRO A 114 -28.92 -0.66 -10.35
CA PRO A 114 -29.89 -1.30 -9.49
C PRO A 114 -30.68 -0.30 -8.63
N THR A 115 -31.99 -0.51 -8.45
CA THR A 115 -32.79 0.29 -7.50
C THR A 115 -32.29 0.08 -6.07
N PRO A 116 -32.64 0.95 -5.10
CA PRO A 116 -32.24 0.76 -3.70
C PRO A 116 -32.62 -0.61 -3.13
N GLU A 117 -33.79 -1.14 -3.49
CA GLU A 117 -34.25 -2.46 -3.04
C GLU A 117 -33.45 -3.61 -3.69
N GLN A 118 -33.14 -3.49 -4.98
CA GLN A 118 -32.29 -4.46 -5.68
C GLN A 118 -30.87 -4.43 -5.09
N TRP A 119 -30.34 -3.22 -4.86
CA TRP A 119 -29.03 -2.99 -4.30
C TRP A 119 -28.88 -3.62 -2.91
N LEU A 120 -29.84 -3.41 -2.02
CA LEU A 120 -29.83 -4.02 -0.70
C LEU A 120 -29.74 -5.55 -0.77
N ARG A 121 -30.45 -6.20 -1.72
CA ARG A 121 -30.36 -7.65 -1.91
C ARG A 121 -28.98 -8.07 -2.41
N ILE A 122 -28.44 -7.36 -3.40
CA ILE A 122 -27.10 -7.59 -3.96
C ILE A 122 -26.03 -7.55 -2.86
N VAL A 123 -25.96 -6.47 -2.09
CA VAL A 123 -24.91 -6.32 -1.06
C VAL A 123 -25.13 -7.27 0.12
N THR A 124 -26.38 -7.64 0.42
CA THR A 124 -26.68 -8.66 1.43
C THR A 124 -26.12 -10.02 1.02
N GLU A 125 -26.25 -10.40 -0.25
CA GLU A 125 -25.74 -11.67 -0.76
C GLU A 125 -24.22 -11.68 -0.92
N LEU A 126 -23.62 -10.54 -1.32
CA LEU A 126 -22.17 -10.42 -1.45
C LEU A 126 -21.43 -10.33 -0.11
N ALA A 127 -22.07 -9.83 0.95
CA ALA A 127 -21.44 -9.67 2.26
C ALA A 127 -20.75 -10.95 2.80
N PRO A 128 -21.39 -12.15 2.86
CA PRO A 128 -20.73 -13.37 3.29
C PRO A 128 -19.60 -13.81 2.33
N VAL A 129 -19.73 -13.55 1.03
CA VAL A 129 -18.70 -13.86 0.03
C VAL A 129 -17.44 -13.04 0.29
N PHE A 130 -17.59 -11.73 0.49
CA PHE A 130 -16.47 -10.84 0.83
C PHE A 130 -15.82 -11.23 2.16
N LYS A 131 -16.62 -11.49 3.18
CA LYS A 131 -16.10 -11.93 4.49
C LYS A 131 -15.30 -13.23 4.39
N ALA A 132 -15.80 -14.22 3.65
CA ALA A 132 -15.09 -15.49 3.44
C ALA A 132 -13.77 -15.30 2.67
N ALA A 133 -13.72 -14.34 1.75
CA ALA A 133 -12.53 -13.95 0.99
C ALA A 133 -11.53 -13.08 1.78
N GLY A 134 -11.83 -12.76 3.04
CA GLY A 134 -10.99 -11.96 3.94
C GLY A 134 -11.13 -10.45 3.76
N PHE A 135 -12.16 -10.00 3.05
CA PHE A 135 -12.42 -8.58 2.87
C PHE A 135 -13.18 -7.98 4.06
N ARG A 136 -12.98 -6.69 4.26
CA ARG A 136 -13.73 -5.84 5.18
C ARG A 136 -14.22 -4.58 4.45
N PRO A 137 -15.25 -3.90 4.98
CA PRO A 137 -15.74 -2.66 4.41
C PRO A 137 -14.63 -1.61 4.28
N ASN A 138 -14.66 -0.92 3.14
CA ASN A 138 -13.83 0.24 2.80
C ASN A 138 -14.73 1.36 2.24
N ASN A 139 -15.83 1.61 2.94
CA ASN A 139 -16.92 2.46 2.47
C ASN A 139 -17.09 3.75 3.29
N ALA A 140 -16.28 3.95 4.34
CA ALA A 140 -16.26 5.15 5.16
C ALA A 140 -14.85 5.76 5.22
N ALA A 141 -14.75 7.01 5.68
CA ALA A 141 -13.45 7.65 5.84
C ALA A 141 -12.61 6.97 6.95
N PRO A 142 -11.27 7.06 6.90
CA PRO A 142 -10.42 6.47 7.93
C PRO A 142 -10.77 6.99 9.34
N GLY A 143 -11.12 6.08 10.25
CA GLY A 143 -11.50 6.39 11.62
C GLY A 143 -13.02 6.43 11.86
N ASP A 144 -13.83 6.48 10.81
CA ASP A 144 -15.29 6.43 10.92
C ASP A 144 -15.80 4.98 10.98
N ALA A 145 -17.02 4.81 11.51
CA ALA A 145 -17.71 3.53 11.45
C ALA A 145 -18.08 3.17 10.00
N PRO A 146 -18.05 1.88 9.62
CA PRO A 146 -18.52 1.43 8.32
C PRO A 146 -19.95 1.90 8.02
N LEU A 147 -20.22 2.22 6.75
CA LEU A 147 -21.57 2.60 6.36
C LEU A 147 -22.56 1.44 6.57
N PRO A 148 -23.84 1.74 6.87
CA PRO A 148 -24.87 0.71 6.99
C PRO A 148 -25.00 -0.14 5.71
N LEU A 149 -25.38 -1.40 5.88
CA LEU A 149 -25.70 -2.29 4.75
C LEU A 149 -26.80 -1.67 3.88
N GLY A 150 -26.64 -1.73 2.55
CA GLY A 150 -27.53 -1.09 1.58
C GLY A 150 -27.17 0.36 1.25
N SER A 151 -26.16 0.95 1.91
CA SER A 151 -25.57 2.21 1.44
C SER A 151 -25.03 2.06 0.02
N ALA A 152 -25.07 3.13 -0.78
CA ALA A 152 -24.62 3.09 -2.16
C ALA A 152 -23.17 2.59 -2.32
N ASN A 153 -22.28 2.98 -1.40
CA ASN A 153 -20.91 2.50 -1.39
C ASN A 153 -20.77 1.20 -0.57
N ASP A 154 -20.46 0.11 -1.27
CA ASP A 154 -20.11 -1.20 -0.69
C ASP A 154 -18.68 -1.61 -1.07
N SER A 155 -17.79 -0.64 -1.22
CA SER A 155 -16.38 -0.91 -1.52
C SER A 155 -15.71 -1.69 -0.38
N GLN A 156 -14.79 -2.59 -0.74
CA GLN A 156 -14.15 -3.54 0.16
C GLN A 156 -12.63 -3.46 0.05
N ILE A 157 -11.93 -3.77 1.15
CA ILE A 157 -10.47 -3.87 1.19
C ILE A 157 -10.03 -5.09 1.99
N ARG A 158 -8.87 -5.64 1.66
CA ARG A 158 -8.20 -6.70 2.41
C ARG A 158 -6.86 -6.20 2.97
N ASP A 159 -6.33 -6.87 3.99
CA ASP A 159 -5.12 -6.44 4.70
C ASP A 159 -3.85 -6.41 3.84
N ASP A 160 -3.82 -7.14 2.74
CA ASP A 160 -2.75 -7.09 1.74
C ASP A 160 -2.93 -5.95 0.71
N GLY A 161 -3.93 -5.09 0.88
CA GLY A 161 -4.16 -3.93 0.02
C GLY A 161 -4.92 -4.24 -1.25
N VAL A 162 -5.44 -5.46 -1.41
CA VAL A 162 -6.42 -5.76 -2.46
C VAL A 162 -7.67 -4.93 -2.23
N LEU A 163 -8.13 -4.26 -3.27
CA LEU A 163 -9.26 -3.34 -3.23
C LEU A 163 -10.33 -3.78 -4.22
N ILE A 164 -11.59 -3.72 -3.79
CA ILE A 164 -12.76 -3.75 -4.68
C ILE A 164 -13.49 -2.43 -4.49
N ARG A 165 -13.57 -1.62 -5.54
CA ARG A 165 -14.46 -0.45 -5.56
C ARG A 165 -15.78 -0.91 -6.12
N LEU A 166 -16.84 -0.76 -5.33
CA LEU A 166 -18.17 -1.17 -5.72
C LEU A 166 -19.15 -0.14 -5.16
N VAL A 167 -19.67 0.70 -6.06
CA VAL A 167 -20.51 1.84 -5.71
C VAL A 167 -21.73 1.82 -6.60
N ASN A 168 -22.91 1.67 -6.02
CA ASN A 168 -24.14 1.82 -6.76
C ASN A 168 -24.36 3.28 -7.15
N GLY A 169 -24.93 3.48 -8.34
CA GLY A 169 -25.40 4.77 -8.78
C GLY A 169 -26.80 5.09 -8.26
N ASP A 170 -27.18 6.35 -8.41
CA ASP A 170 -28.56 6.83 -8.30
C ASP A 170 -29.25 6.90 -9.68
N GLU A 171 -30.42 7.53 -9.78
CA GLU A 171 -31.17 7.64 -11.04
C GLU A 171 -30.39 8.32 -12.20
N HIS A 172 -29.27 8.99 -11.91
CA HIS A 172 -28.48 9.72 -12.91
C HIS A 172 -27.03 9.26 -13.00
N SER A 173 -26.64 8.21 -12.26
CA SER A 173 -25.29 7.69 -12.27
C SER A 173 -25.30 6.16 -12.44
N PRO A 174 -24.33 5.60 -13.18
CA PRO A 174 -24.19 4.17 -13.30
C PRO A 174 -23.70 3.55 -11.99
N LEU A 175 -23.96 2.26 -11.80
CA LEU A 175 -23.18 1.46 -10.87
C LEU A 175 -21.72 1.47 -11.35
N SER A 176 -20.77 1.77 -10.46
CA SER A 176 -19.34 1.79 -10.75
C SER A 176 -18.63 0.67 -10.01
N TYR A 177 -17.82 -0.09 -10.76
CA TYR A 177 -17.13 -1.26 -10.24
C TYR A 177 -15.71 -1.39 -10.81
N SER A 178 -14.74 -1.70 -9.95
CA SER A 178 -13.36 -2.05 -10.34
C SER A 178 -12.65 -2.78 -9.21
N TYR A 179 -11.52 -3.41 -9.51
CA TYR A 179 -10.65 -4.01 -8.50
C TYR A 179 -9.18 -3.70 -8.76
N ASP A 180 -8.38 -3.81 -7.70
CA ASP A 180 -6.93 -3.65 -7.71
C ASP A 180 -6.31 -4.72 -6.82
N THR A 181 -5.26 -5.38 -7.31
CA THR A 181 -4.60 -6.48 -6.59
C THR A 181 -3.80 -6.01 -5.37
N GLY A 182 -3.55 -4.72 -5.19
CA GLY A 182 -2.48 -4.23 -4.35
C GLY A 182 -1.10 -4.65 -4.86
N CYS A 183 -0.04 -4.31 -4.11
CA CYS A 183 1.32 -4.69 -4.45
C CYS A 183 1.65 -6.12 -4.01
N HIS A 184 1.87 -7.02 -4.96
CA HIS A 184 2.20 -8.42 -4.71
C HIS A 184 3.43 -8.86 -5.49
N LEU A 185 4.13 -9.86 -4.97
CA LEU A 185 5.24 -10.48 -5.67
C LEU A 185 4.71 -11.53 -6.66
N PRO A 186 5.03 -11.48 -7.95
CA PRO A 186 4.81 -12.60 -8.86
C PRO A 186 5.54 -13.85 -8.37
N ALA A 187 4.90 -15.02 -8.46
CA ALA A 187 5.45 -16.27 -7.94
C ALA A 187 6.85 -16.58 -8.52
N ALA A 188 7.03 -16.30 -9.82
CA ALA A 188 8.30 -16.48 -10.52
C ALA A 188 9.46 -15.65 -9.92
N TRP A 189 9.16 -14.55 -9.23
CA TRP A 189 10.16 -13.66 -8.63
C TRP A 189 10.60 -14.10 -7.23
N ARG A 190 9.94 -15.10 -6.63
CA ARG A 190 10.39 -15.68 -5.35
C ARG A 190 11.67 -16.49 -5.49
N THR A 191 11.86 -17.10 -6.66
CA THR A 191 12.97 -18.04 -6.92
C THR A 191 13.99 -17.49 -7.90
N ALA A 192 13.68 -16.40 -8.61
CA ALA A 192 14.58 -15.71 -9.53
C ALA A 192 14.45 -14.19 -9.36
N PRO A 193 15.52 -13.41 -9.53
CA PRO A 193 15.41 -11.97 -9.44
C PRO A 193 14.54 -11.42 -10.58
N PRO A 194 13.75 -10.36 -10.34
CA PRO A 194 12.94 -9.74 -11.39
C PRO A 194 13.83 -9.27 -12.56
N PRO A 195 13.28 -9.24 -13.80
CA PRO A 195 13.93 -8.64 -14.96
C PRO A 195 14.40 -7.21 -14.66
N LEU A 196 15.54 -6.80 -15.22
CA LEU A 196 16.15 -5.49 -14.91
C LEU A 196 15.21 -4.32 -15.20
N ASN A 197 14.45 -4.39 -16.29
CA ASN A 197 13.45 -3.39 -16.69
C ASN A 197 12.19 -3.37 -15.81
N MET A 198 12.04 -4.34 -14.91
CA MET A 198 10.91 -4.46 -13.97
C MET A 198 11.32 -4.19 -12.52
N ARG A 199 12.59 -3.87 -12.28
CA ARG A 199 13.06 -3.44 -10.96
C ARG A 199 12.67 -1.98 -10.72
N PRO A 200 12.36 -1.60 -9.46
CA PRO A 200 12.19 -0.21 -9.12
C PRO A 200 13.43 0.60 -9.50
N PRO A 201 13.29 1.86 -9.93
CA PRO A 201 14.44 2.70 -10.21
C PRO A 201 15.33 2.81 -8.96
N THR A 202 16.56 2.31 -9.04
CA THR A 202 17.60 2.64 -8.06
C THR A 202 18.04 4.05 -8.36
N THR A 203 17.66 5.03 -7.54
CA THR A 203 18.24 6.37 -7.66
C THR A 203 19.76 6.27 -7.51
N PRO A 204 20.57 6.93 -8.37
CA PRO A 204 21.97 7.13 -8.07
C PRO A 204 22.07 7.88 -6.74
N THR A 205 22.98 7.45 -5.87
CA THR A 205 23.28 8.09 -4.59
C THR A 205 23.52 9.58 -4.81
N SER A 206 22.56 10.43 -4.43
CA SER A 206 22.86 11.82 -4.20
C SER A 206 23.75 11.88 -2.97
N THR A 207 24.96 12.35 -3.16
CA THR A 207 25.97 12.63 -2.15
C THR A 207 25.38 13.62 -1.14
N THR A 208 24.75 13.11 -0.09
CA THR A 208 24.37 13.91 1.07
C THR A 208 24.95 13.23 2.28
N HIS A 209 25.89 13.91 2.92
CA HIS A 209 26.66 13.51 4.09
C HIS A 209 25.99 12.41 4.93
N THR A 210 26.48 11.18 4.77
CA THR A 210 26.20 10.09 5.70
C THR A 210 26.80 10.46 7.05
N CYS A 211 25.94 10.65 8.06
CA CYS A 211 26.34 10.43 9.44
C CYS A 211 26.66 8.93 9.55
N THR A 212 27.94 8.61 9.61
CA THR A 212 28.47 7.28 9.84
C THR A 212 27.95 6.77 11.19
N ASP A 213 27.22 5.65 11.20
CA ASP A 213 27.03 4.88 12.44
C ASP A 213 28.42 4.54 13.02
N PRO A 214 28.72 4.81 14.29
CA PRO A 214 29.94 4.32 14.88
C PRO A 214 29.89 2.80 14.88
N GLN A 215 30.82 2.18 14.15
CA GLN A 215 31.06 0.75 14.22
C GLN A 215 31.16 0.33 15.68
N VAL A 216 30.39 -0.68 16.05
CA VAL A 216 30.62 -1.46 17.26
C VAL A 216 32.06 -1.98 17.16
N ALA A 217 32.97 -1.31 17.87
CA ALA A 217 34.35 -1.75 17.99
C ALA A 217 34.36 -3.04 18.82
N GLU A 218 34.60 -4.18 18.15
CA GLU A 218 35.10 -5.36 18.82
C GLU A 218 36.45 -5.01 19.46
N PRO A 219 36.67 -5.29 20.77
CA PRO A 219 37.97 -5.08 21.37
C PRO A 219 38.96 -6.13 20.83
N ALA A 220 39.93 -5.67 20.05
CA ALA A 220 41.08 -6.44 19.61
C ALA A 220 41.89 -6.91 20.84
N THR A 221 41.90 -8.22 21.07
CA THR A 221 42.82 -8.85 22.02
C THR A 221 44.20 -8.91 21.38
N HIS A 222 45.11 -8.13 21.96
CA HIS A 222 46.53 -8.10 21.65
C HIS A 222 47.20 -9.37 22.19
N ILE A 223 47.63 -10.27 21.31
CA ILE A 223 48.64 -11.30 21.62
C ILE A 223 49.60 -11.41 20.45
N ASP A 224 50.80 -10.86 20.61
CA ASP A 224 52.00 -11.38 19.96
C ASP A 224 53.14 -11.27 20.98
N PRO A 225 53.81 -12.39 21.28
CA PRO A 225 55.25 -12.29 21.37
C PRO A 225 55.93 -13.47 20.63
N ARG A 226 56.44 -13.20 19.44
CA ARG A 226 57.66 -13.88 18.95
C ARG A 226 58.81 -13.58 19.90
N SER A 227 59.04 -14.50 20.83
CA SER A 227 60.32 -14.70 21.51
C SER A 227 60.51 -16.19 21.77
N ALA A 228 61.16 -16.87 20.83
CA ALA A 228 62.20 -17.87 21.09
C ALA A 228 62.64 -18.48 19.75
N LEU A 229 63.85 -18.09 19.33
CA LEU A 229 64.72 -18.90 18.48
C LEU A 229 65.34 -20.00 19.36
N ARG A 230 65.45 -21.21 18.78
CA ARG A 230 66.07 -22.46 19.27
C ARG A 230 65.14 -23.45 19.95
#